data_AF-X1KGE4-F1
#
_entry.id   AF-X1KGE4-F1
#
_cell.length_a   1.000
_cell.length_b   1.000
_cell.length_c   1.000
_cell.angle_alpha   90.00
_cell.angle_beta   90.00
_cell.angle_gamma   90.00
#
_symmetry.space_group_name_H-M   'P 1'
#
loop_
_entity.id
_entity.type
_entity.pdbx_description
1 polymer ?
#
loop_
_entity_poly.entity_id
_entity_poly.type
_entity_poly.pdbx_seq_one_letter_code
_entity_poly.pdbx_strand_id
1 'polypeptide(L)'
;MSTFIKLLPLELDEVKEYREPDMPVAEEDHIVGDMSESLKKLWTLWKQTAYTASSLTLQLRYGEQNVSKGQIYELDAKAEALRGLFWIALNDEFELWDKIHVGVRKGFKVVWNEEEMPHIPPFLKGLMGID
;
A
#
# COMPACT_ATOMS: atom_id res chain seq x y z
N MET A 1 -16.37 -2.85 -18.58
CA MET A 1 -15.11 -2.42 -17.96
C MET A 1 -15.38 -1.17 -17.13
N SER A 2 -15.07 -1.21 -15.83
CA SER A 2 -15.34 -0.11 -14.88
C SER A 2 -14.65 1.20 -15.29
N THR A 3 -15.29 2.35 -15.03
CA THR A 3 -14.73 3.69 -15.28
C THR A 3 -13.38 3.88 -14.59
N PHE A 4 -13.25 3.36 -13.36
CA PHE A 4 -12.00 3.39 -12.60
C PHE A 4 -10.82 2.82 -13.39
N ILE A 5 -10.96 1.61 -13.94
CA ILE A 5 -9.88 0.95 -14.71
C ILE A 5 -9.54 1.72 -15.99
N LYS A 6 -10.53 2.36 -16.61
CA LYS A 6 -10.32 3.16 -17.83
C LYS A 6 -9.55 4.44 -17.57
N LEU A 7 -9.75 5.06 -16.40
CA LEU A 7 -9.13 6.32 -16.04
C LEU A 7 -7.79 6.15 -15.31
N LEU A 8 -7.47 4.95 -14.83
CA LEU A 8 -6.23 4.67 -14.09
C LEU A 8 -4.95 5.17 -14.80
N PRO A 9 -4.75 5.00 -16.12
CA PRO A 9 -3.56 5.55 -16.78
C PRO A 9 -3.45 7.07 -16.65
N LEU A 10 -4.58 7.79 -16.77
CA LEU A 10 -4.63 9.23 -16.61
C LEU A 10 -4.32 9.64 -15.17
N GLU A 11 -4.92 8.95 -14.19
CA GLU A 11 -4.66 9.21 -12.76
C GLU A 11 -3.18 8.99 -12.41
N LEU A 12 -2.53 7.97 -12.99
CA LEU A 12 -1.10 7.73 -12.81
C LEU A 12 -0.22 8.82 -13.45
N ASP A 13 -0.64 9.40 -14.58
CA ASP A 13 0.08 10.50 -15.22
C ASP A 13 -0.03 11.82 -14.46
N GLU A 14 -1.08 11.98 -13.65
CA GLU A 14 -1.23 13.14 -12.76
C GLU A 14 -0.33 13.07 -11.51
N VAL A 15 0.21 11.89 -11.17
CA VAL A 15 1.17 11.75 -10.06
C VAL A 15 2.52 12.35 -10.45
N LYS A 16 2.77 13.59 -10.00
CA LYS A 16 4.01 14.34 -10.24
C LYS A 16 5.01 14.27 -9.08
N GLU A 17 4.52 14.07 -7.86
CA GLU A 17 5.33 13.99 -6.65
C GLU A 17 5.15 12.63 -6.02
N TYR A 18 6.24 11.97 -5.65
CA TYR A 18 6.20 10.62 -5.10
C TYR A 18 6.15 10.64 -3.58
N ARG A 19 5.26 9.83 -3.03
CA ARG A 19 5.20 9.59 -1.58
C ARG A 19 6.19 8.50 -1.22
N GLU A 20 7.30 8.90 -0.62
CA GLU A 20 8.36 7.98 -0.22
C GLU A 20 7.87 7.01 0.88
N PRO A 21 8.31 5.73 0.86
CA PRO A 21 8.13 4.83 1.98
C PRO A 21 8.88 5.30 3.23
N ASP A 22 8.25 5.18 4.39
CA ASP A 22 8.79 5.71 5.65
C ASP A 22 9.85 4.81 6.29
N MET A 23 9.80 3.49 6.04
CA MET A 23 10.63 2.51 6.74
C MET A 23 12.04 2.43 6.13
N PRO A 24 13.12 2.59 6.91
CA PRO A 24 14.48 2.38 6.43
C PRO A 24 14.75 0.90 6.13
N VAL A 25 15.81 0.61 5.36
CA VAL A 25 16.30 -0.75 5.14
C VAL A 25 16.78 -1.34 6.47
N ALA A 26 16.32 -2.53 6.81
CA ALA A 26 16.72 -3.29 8.00
C ALA A 26 17.99 -4.13 7.72
N GLU A 27 18.59 -4.70 8.76
CA GLU A 27 19.80 -5.54 8.60
C GLU A 27 19.49 -6.86 7.86
N GLU A 28 18.27 -7.37 8.05
CA GLU A 28 17.77 -8.62 7.49
C GLU A 28 17.19 -8.46 6.07
N ASP A 29 17.11 -7.22 5.56
CA ASP A 29 16.56 -6.93 4.24
C ASP A 29 17.57 -7.24 3.12
N HIS A 30 17.20 -8.14 2.22
CA HIS A 30 17.88 -8.35 0.95
C HIS A 30 17.38 -7.35 -0.09
N ILE A 31 18.20 -6.34 -0.42
CA ILE A 31 17.87 -5.35 -1.46
C ILE A 31 17.96 -5.98 -2.85
N VAL A 32 16.87 -5.90 -3.61
CA VAL A 32 16.78 -6.43 -4.98
C VAL A 32 17.06 -5.33 -6.00
N GLY A 33 16.58 -4.11 -5.73
CA GLY A 33 16.75 -2.98 -6.63
C GLY A 33 15.94 -1.75 -6.24
N ASP A 34 15.89 -0.80 -7.16
CA ASP A 34 15.13 0.45 -7.05
C ASP A 34 13.85 0.34 -7.89
N MET A 35 12.71 0.78 -7.35
CA MET A 35 11.45 0.75 -8.10
C MET A 35 11.51 1.56 -9.39
N SER A 36 10.87 1.06 -10.45
CA SER A 36 10.58 1.85 -11.65
C SER A 36 9.67 3.05 -11.34
N GLU A 37 9.75 4.08 -12.19
CA GLU A 37 8.89 5.28 -12.07
C GLU A 37 7.39 4.91 -12.10
N SER A 38 7.01 3.93 -12.92
CA SER A 38 5.64 3.42 -13.00
C SER A 38 5.16 2.84 -11.67
N LEU A 39 6.00 2.02 -11.01
CA LEU A 39 5.69 1.48 -9.69
C LEU A 39 5.65 2.56 -8.61
N LYS A 40 6.50 3.59 -8.67
CA LYS A 40 6.47 4.72 -7.73
C LYS A 40 5.17 5.52 -7.83
N LYS A 41 4.68 5.74 -9.06
CA LYS A 41 3.37 6.36 -9.33
C LYS A 41 2.24 5.53 -8.72
N LEU A 42 2.23 4.22 -8.97
CA LEU A 42 1.20 3.32 -8.48
C LEU A 42 1.19 3.21 -6.94
N TRP A 43 2.36 3.11 -6.32
CA TRP A 43 2.54 3.20 -4.87
C TRP A 43 1.95 4.49 -4.32
N THR A 44 2.33 5.62 -4.91
CA THR A 44 1.90 6.94 -4.44
C THR A 44 0.39 7.08 -4.54
N LEU A 45 -0.20 6.71 -5.68
CA LEU A 45 -1.64 6.78 -5.89
C LEU A 45 -2.39 5.89 -4.89
N TRP A 46 -1.92 4.68 -4.65
CA TRP A 46 -2.47 3.79 -3.62
C TRP A 46 -2.43 4.45 -2.24
N LYS A 47 -1.26 4.94 -1.81
CA LYS A 47 -1.07 5.52 -0.46
C LYS A 47 -1.88 6.80 -0.28
N GLN A 48 -2.03 7.62 -1.32
CA GLN A 48 -2.88 8.81 -1.28
C GLN A 48 -4.35 8.43 -1.16
N THR A 49 -4.83 7.51 -2.00
CA THR A 49 -6.22 7.03 -1.97
C THR A 49 -6.59 6.45 -0.60
N ALA A 50 -5.73 5.58 -0.05
CA ALA A 50 -5.92 4.98 1.28
C ALA A 50 -5.93 6.04 2.40
N TYR A 51 -5.05 7.03 2.30
CA TYR A 51 -4.99 8.13 3.28
C TYR A 51 -6.26 8.98 3.23
N THR A 52 -6.76 9.33 2.04
CA THR A 52 -8.00 10.09 1.87
C THR A 52 -9.19 9.33 2.44
N ALA A 53 -9.31 8.03 2.17
CA ALA A 53 -10.37 7.20 2.74
C ALA A 53 -10.32 7.17 4.28
N SER A 54 -9.11 7.02 4.84
CA SER A 54 -8.88 7.04 6.29
C SER A 54 -9.22 8.39 6.91
N SER A 55 -8.84 9.49 6.25
CA SER A 55 -9.12 10.86 6.70
C SER A 55 -10.63 11.14 6.73
N LEU A 56 -11.35 10.78 5.67
CA LEU A 56 -12.82 10.89 5.62
C LEU A 56 -13.48 10.03 6.70
N THR A 57 -12.97 8.83 6.95
CA THR A 57 -13.47 7.96 8.02
C THR A 57 -13.33 8.60 9.40
N LEU A 58 -12.21 9.27 9.67
CA LEU A 58 -12.01 10.02 10.91
C LEU A 58 -12.98 11.20 11.01
N GLN A 59 -13.11 12.00 9.95
CA GLN A 59 -14.05 13.13 9.90
C GLN A 59 -15.49 12.68 10.19
N LEU A 60 -15.93 11.59 9.57
CA LEU A 60 -17.25 11.00 9.82
C LEU A 60 -17.41 10.55 11.28
N ARG A 61 -16.38 9.91 11.85
CA ARG A 61 -16.38 9.43 13.25
C ARG A 61 -16.48 10.59 14.24
N TYR A 62 -15.83 11.72 13.95
CA TYR A 62 -15.83 12.91 14.81
C TYR A 62 -16.95 13.91 14.48
N GLY A 63 -17.92 13.53 13.65
CA GLY A 63 -19.20 14.22 13.51
C GLY A 63 -19.30 15.25 12.39
N GLU A 64 -18.40 15.25 11.42
CA GLU A 64 -18.56 16.09 10.22
C GLU A 64 -19.74 15.59 9.37
N GLN A 65 -20.72 16.47 9.13
CA GLN A 65 -21.98 16.10 8.48
C GLN A 65 -21.91 15.96 6.95
N ASN A 66 -20.82 16.41 6.32
CA ASN A 66 -20.68 16.44 4.86
C ASN A 66 -19.92 15.22 4.29
N VAL A 67 -19.64 14.20 5.10
CA VAL A 67 -18.89 13.03 4.66
C VAL A 67 -19.83 11.90 4.22
N SER A 68 -19.71 11.48 2.97
CA SER A 68 -20.49 10.36 2.43
C SER A 68 -19.83 9.00 2.76
N LYS A 69 -20.58 8.12 3.45
CA LYS A 69 -20.17 6.72 3.66
C LYS A 69 -19.89 5.98 2.35
N GLY A 70 -20.70 6.23 1.32
CA GLY A 70 -20.53 5.60 0.01
C GLY A 70 -19.19 5.96 -0.63
N GLN A 71 -18.76 7.21 -0.49
CA GLN A 71 -17.47 7.67 -1.00
C GLN A 71 -16.29 7.04 -0.24
N ILE A 72 -16.42 6.87 1.08
CA ILE A 72 -15.40 6.15 1.88
C ILE A 72 -15.26 4.72 1.36
N TYR A 73 -16.37 3.98 1.25
CA TYR A 73 -16.35 2.61 0.74
C TYR A 73 -15.77 2.49 -0.67
N GLU A 74 -16.09 3.44 -1.55
CA GLU A 74 -15.51 3.49 -2.90
C GLU A 74 -14.00 3.69 -2.86
N LEU A 75 -13.50 4.64 -2.06
CA LEU A 75 -12.07 4.93 -1.94
C LEU A 75 -11.31 3.77 -1.31
N ASP A 76 -11.86 3.13 -0.28
CA ASP A 76 -11.28 1.92 0.33
C ASP A 76 -11.16 0.79 -0.70
N ALA A 77 -12.23 0.54 -1.47
CA ALA A 77 -12.21 -0.49 -2.52
C ALA A 77 -11.19 -0.18 -3.62
N LYS A 78 -11.06 1.10 -4.03
CA LYS A 78 -10.04 1.53 -4.98
C LYS A 78 -8.63 1.38 -4.42
N ALA A 79 -8.42 1.76 -3.16
CA ALA A 79 -7.12 1.62 -2.50
C ALA A 79 -6.68 0.15 -2.42
N GLU A 80 -7.59 -0.77 -2.08
CA GLU A 80 -7.29 -2.21 -2.07
C GLU A 80 -7.01 -2.76 -3.47
N ALA A 81 -7.75 -2.32 -4.49
CA ALA A 81 -7.46 -2.71 -5.87
C ALA A 81 -6.08 -2.21 -6.34
N LEU A 82 -5.73 -0.96 -6.05
CA LEU A 82 -4.43 -0.38 -6.35
C LEU A 82 -3.30 -1.09 -5.59
N ARG A 83 -3.53 -1.45 -4.32
CA ARG A 83 -2.60 -2.26 -3.52
C ARG A 83 -2.33 -3.60 -4.20
N GLY A 84 -3.37 -4.29 -4.64
CA GLY A 84 -3.24 -5.56 -5.35
C GLY A 84 -2.43 -5.41 -6.64
N LEU A 85 -2.80 -4.45 -7.49
CA LEU A 85 -2.08 -4.15 -8.73
C LEU A 85 -0.60 -3.82 -8.47
N PHE A 86 -0.34 -3.03 -7.43
CA PHE A 86 1.01 -2.65 -7.03
C PHE A 86 1.87 -3.87 -6.71
N TRP A 87 1.39 -4.74 -5.81
CA TRP A 87 2.17 -5.90 -5.40
C TRP A 87 2.33 -6.93 -6.52
N ILE A 88 1.32 -7.12 -7.37
CA ILE A 88 1.42 -7.98 -8.55
C ILE A 88 2.52 -7.44 -9.48
N ALA A 89 2.44 -6.16 -9.86
CA ALA A 89 3.40 -5.56 -10.77
C ALA A 89 4.83 -5.54 -10.20
N LEU A 90 4.98 -5.31 -8.89
CA LEU A 90 6.27 -5.35 -8.22
C LEU A 90 6.86 -6.78 -8.20
N ASN A 91 6.04 -7.79 -7.91
CA ASN A 91 6.52 -9.17 -7.94
C ASN A 91 6.89 -9.63 -9.35
N ASP A 92 6.14 -9.19 -10.37
CA ASP A 92 6.47 -9.45 -11.78
C ASP A 92 7.77 -8.76 -12.22
N GLU A 93 7.97 -7.48 -11.85
CA GLU A 93 9.15 -6.69 -12.25
C GLU A 93 10.46 -7.23 -11.62
N PHE A 94 10.38 -7.77 -10.40
CA PHE A 94 11.56 -8.22 -9.64
C PHE A 94 11.64 -9.74 -9.45
N GLU A 95 10.72 -10.51 -10.05
CA GLU A 95 10.64 -11.97 -9.97
C GLU A 95 10.57 -12.51 -8.52
N LEU A 96 9.77 -11.87 -7.65
CA LEU A 96 9.75 -12.13 -6.19
C LEU A 96 8.64 -13.07 -5.71
N TRP A 97 7.95 -13.75 -6.62
CA TRP A 97 6.80 -14.62 -6.31
C TRP A 97 7.13 -15.79 -5.35
N ASP A 98 8.39 -16.19 -5.27
CA ASP A 98 8.87 -17.26 -4.38
C ASP A 98 9.33 -16.75 -3.00
N LYS A 99 9.33 -15.43 -2.77
CA LYS A 99 9.79 -14.83 -1.52
C LYS A 99 8.67 -14.73 -0.50
N ILE A 100 9.01 -15.01 0.76
CA ILE A 100 8.05 -15.06 1.87
C ILE A 100 7.55 -13.65 2.21
N HIS A 101 8.49 -12.71 2.35
CA HIS A 101 8.18 -11.33 2.73
C HIS A 101 8.83 -10.36 1.75
N VAL A 102 7.99 -9.68 0.97
CA VAL A 102 8.41 -8.64 0.03
C VAL A 102 8.00 -7.28 0.57
N GLY A 103 8.89 -6.30 0.47
CA GLY A 103 8.69 -4.98 1.04
C GLY A 103 9.27 -3.86 0.17
N VAL A 104 8.86 -2.64 0.51
CA VAL A 104 9.46 -1.41 -0.03
C VAL A 104 9.98 -0.58 1.14
N ARG A 105 11.20 -0.08 1.01
CA ARG A 105 11.89 0.76 1.98
C ARG A 105 12.15 2.16 1.43
N LYS A 106 12.56 3.05 2.33
CA LYS A 106 12.95 4.43 2.03
C LYS A 106 13.95 4.46 0.86
N GLY A 107 13.84 5.46 0.01
CA GLY A 107 14.53 5.53 -1.27
C GLY A 107 13.90 4.66 -2.36
N PHE A 108 12.68 4.14 -2.15
CA PHE A 108 12.00 3.21 -3.05
C PHE A 108 12.82 1.93 -3.33
N LYS A 109 13.50 1.44 -2.29
CA LYS A 109 14.27 0.19 -2.35
C LYS A 109 13.32 -0.99 -2.20
N VAL A 110 13.33 -1.89 -3.18
CA VAL A 110 12.61 -3.15 -3.11
C VAL A 110 13.47 -4.16 -2.37
N VAL A 111 12.87 -4.80 -1.38
CA VAL A 111 13.55 -5.74 -0.49
C VAL A 111 12.74 -7.02 -0.32
N TRP A 112 13.40 -8.10 0.04
CA TRP A 112 12.75 -9.26 0.64
C TRP A 112 13.52 -9.74 1.87
N ASN A 113 12.87 -10.49 2.74
CA ASN A 113 13.53 -11.18 3.84
C ASN A 113 12.91 -12.55 4.12
N GLU A 114 13.68 -13.37 4.85
CA GLU A 114 13.32 -14.73 5.27
C GLU A 114 12.71 -14.77 6.68
N GLU A 115 12.65 -13.63 7.37
CA GLU A 115 12.25 -13.58 8.77
C GLU A 115 10.75 -13.86 8.90
N GLU A 116 10.38 -15.04 9.40
CA GLU A 116 9.00 -15.34 9.78
C GLU A 116 8.49 -14.24 10.72
N MET A 117 7.23 -13.78 10.50
CA MET A 117 6.58 -12.74 11.29
C MET A 117 7.02 -12.74 12.76
N PRO A 118 7.41 -11.59 13.33
CA PRO A 118 7.90 -11.52 14.70
C PRO A 118 6.90 -12.22 15.61
N HIS A 119 7.41 -13.17 16.40
CA HIS A 119 6.62 -14.03 17.26
C HIS A 119 5.71 -13.18 18.15
N ILE A 120 4.43 -13.02 17.78
CA ILE A 120 3.50 -12.13 18.48
C ILE A 120 3.43 -12.64 19.93
N PRO A 121 3.85 -11.84 20.92
CA PRO A 121 3.78 -12.23 22.31
C PRO A 121 2.35 -12.67 22.66
N PRO A 122 2.15 -13.74 23.46
CA PRO A 122 0.82 -14.27 23.76
C PRO A 122 -0.18 -13.23 24.29
N PHE A 123 0.31 -12.21 25.01
CA PHE A 123 -0.53 -11.13 25.53
C PHE A 123 -1.11 -10.22 24.44
N LEU A 124 -0.43 -10.06 23.30
CA LEU A 124 -0.95 -9.30 22.15
C LEU A 124 -1.94 -10.13 21.32
N LYS A 125 -1.75 -11.45 21.22
CA LYS A 125 -2.71 -12.36 20.56
C LYS A 125 -4.10 -12.28 21.21
N GLY A 126 -4.14 -12.33 22.55
CA GLY A 126 -5.39 -12.18 23.31
C GLY A 126 -6.06 -10.81 23.18
N LEU A 127 -5.28 -9.75 22.88
CA LEU A 127 -5.80 -8.40 22.69
C LEU A 127 -6.33 -8.16 21.27
N MET A 128 -5.80 -8.90 20.30
CA MET A 128 -6.20 -8.85 18.89
C MET A 128 -7.33 -9.85 18.55
N GLY A 129 -7.73 -10.72 19.48
CA GLY A 129 -8.80 -11.70 19.28
C GLY A 129 -8.45 -12.78 18.24
N ILE A 130 -7.16 -13.08 18.09
CA ILE A 130 -6.65 -14.12 17.20
C ILE A 130 -6.23 -15.26 18.12
N ASP A 131 -7.11 -16.26 18.27
CA ASP A 131 -6.82 -17.52 18.98
C ASP A 131 -5.98 -18.47 18.11
#